data_AF-A0A7Y4JX81-F1
#
_entry.id   AF-A0A7Y4JX81-F1
#
_cell.length_a   1.000
_cell.length_b   1.000
_cell.length_c   1.000
_cell.angle_alpha   90.00
_cell.angle_beta   90.00
_cell.angle_gamma   90.00
#
_symmetry.space_group_name_H-M   'P 1'
#
loop_
_entity.id
_entity.type
_entity.pdbx_description
1 polymer ?
#
loop_
_entity_poly.entity_id
_entity_poly.type
_entity_poly.pdbx_seq_one_letter_code
_entity_poly.pdbx_strand_id
1 'polypeptide(L)' 'MVRELVPGAFSHRVAPLLPPPRPNKKLGHPRADDEAEQEAIVLGLRSGFSWEMLPCKQFGLSGMMAWRRLEEWKRTGV' A
#
# COMPACT_ATOMS: atom_id res chain seq x y z
N MET A 1 5.92 -13.97 8.07
CA MET A 1 5.95 -12.63 8.70
C MET A 1 5.07 -11.62 7.99
N VAL A 2 5.42 -11.05 6.82
CA VAL A 2 4.57 -9.99 6.22
C VAL A 2 3.40 -10.52 5.40
N ARG A 3 3.57 -11.60 4.64
CA ARG A 3 2.46 -12.36 4.00
C ARG A 3 1.38 -12.88 4.98
N GLU A 4 1.66 -12.89 6.28
CA GLU A 4 0.64 -13.20 7.31
C GLU A 4 -0.19 -11.98 7.72
N LEU A 5 0.32 -10.77 7.48
CA LEU A 5 -0.37 -9.52 7.81
C LEU A 5 -1.53 -9.27 6.86
N VAL A 6 -1.33 -9.63 5.59
CA VAL A 6 -2.36 -9.54 4.55
C VAL A 6 -2.44 -10.88 3.84
N PRO A 7 -3.33 -11.78 4.27
CA PRO A 7 -3.66 -12.95 3.48
C PRO A 7 -4.22 -12.50 2.12
N GLY A 8 -3.94 -13.20 1.03
CA GLY A 8 -4.46 -12.81 -0.30
C GLY A 8 -6.00 -12.68 -0.36
N ALA A 9 -6.72 -13.35 0.55
CA ALA A 9 -8.16 -13.16 0.73
C ALA A 9 -8.56 -11.76 1.22
N PHE A 10 -7.73 -11.07 2.02
CA PHE A 10 -7.92 -9.67 2.37
C PHE A 10 -7.73 -8.79 1.14
N SER A 11 -6.67 -9.03 0.36
CA SER A 11 -6.39 -8.25 -0.83
C SER A 11 -7.52 -8.30 -1.85
N HIS A 12 -8.10 -9.49 -2.08
CA HIS A 12 -9.28 -9.62 -2.92
C HIS A 12 -10.53 -8.89 -2.38
N ARG A 13 -10.68 -8.75 -1.07
CA ARG A 13 -11.82 -8.02 -0.48
C ARG A 13 -11.64 -6.51 -0.54
N VAL A 14 -10.40 -6.02 -0.38
CA VAL A 14 -10.09 -4.59 -0.36
C VAL A 14 -9.89 -4.03 -1.77
N ALA A 15 -9.30 -4.79 -2.70
CA ALA A 15 -9.09 -4.39 -4.09
C ALA A 15 -10.28 -3.68 -4.75
N PRO A 16 -11.53 -4.19 -4.69
CA PRO A 16 -12.68 -3.50 -5.31
C PRO A 16 -13.08 -2.18 -4.63
N LEU A 17 -12.65 -1.96 -3.38
CA LEU A 17 -12.90 -0.71 -2.64
C LEU A 17 -11.83 0.34 -2.97
N LEU A 18 -10.66 -0.08 -3.46
CA LEU A 18 -9.55 0.82 -3.72
C LEU A 18 -9.92 1.83 -4.81
N PRO A 19 -9.54 3.11 -4.64
CA PRO A 19 -9.77 4.08 -5.68
C PRO A 19 -8.98 3.71 -6.93
N PRO A 20 -9.58 3.91 -8.13
CA PRO A 20 -8.97 3.49 -9.38
C PRO A 20 -7.59 4.12 -9.54
N PRO A 21 -6.61 3.37 -10.06
CA PRO A 21 -5.27 3.89 -10.24
C PRO A 21 -5.33 5.12 -11.14
N ARG A 22 -4.73 6.23 -10.68
CA ARG A 22 -4.66 7.45 -11.48
C ARG A 22 -3.91 7.14 -12.78
N PRO A 23 -4.42 7.55 -13.95
CA PRO A 23 -3.76 7.28 -15.22
C PRO A 23 -2.34 7.84 -15.20
N ASN A 24 -1.36 6.98 -15.48
CA ASN A 24 0.04 7.37 -15.44
C ASN A 24 0.33 8.31 -16.62
N LYS A 25 0.55 9.60 -16.33
CA LYS A 25 0.82 10.62 -17.35
C LYS A 25 2.22 10.53 -17.96
N LYS A 26 3.10 9.66 -17.44
CA LYS A 26 4.50 9.54 -17.90
C LYS A 26 4.92 8.06 -17.98
N LEU A 27 5.92 7.80 -18.83
CA LEU A 27 6.66 6.53 -18.99
C LEU A 27 7.54 6.23 -17.75
N GLY A 28 6.98 6.36 -16.54
CA GLY A 28 7.67 6.18 -15.27
C GLY A 28 7.57 4.75 -14.76
N HIS A 29 8.18 4.49 -13.60
CA HIS A 29 8.13 3.18 -12.97
C HIS A 29 6.65 2.75 -12.77
N PRO A 30 6.30 1.49 -13.09
CA PRO A 30 4.95 0.99 -12.91
C PRO A 30 4.48 1.21 -11.48
N ARG A 31 3.17 1.32 -11.30
CA ARG A 31 2.56 1.31 -9.97
C ARG A 31 3.06 0.08 -9.20
N ALA A 32 3.41 0.25 -7.93
CA ALA A 32 3.71 -0.88 -7.06
C ALA A 32 2.49 -1.83 -7.03
N ASP A 33 2.75 -3.11 -6.82
CA ASP A 33 1.70 -4.12 -6.70
C ASP A 33 0.71 -3.71 -5.60
N ASP A 34 -0.59 -3.76 -5.89
CA ASP A 34 -1.63 -3.38 -4.94
C ASP A 34 -1.59 -4.27 -3.68
N GLU A 35 -1.09 -5.51 -3.77
CA GLU A 35 -0.86 -6.37 -2.59
C GLU A 35 0.28 -5.83 -1.71
N ALA A 36 1.42 -5.46 -2.31
CA ALA A 36 2.57 -4.95 -1.57
C ALA A 36 2.26 -3.62 -0.88
N GLU A 37 1.43 -2.80 -1.51
CA GLU A 37 0.91 -1.56 -0.96
C GLU A 37 0.03 -1.78 0.27
N GLN A 38 -0.90 -2.74 0.20
CA GLN A 38 -1.73 -3.13 1.33
C GLN A 38 -0.90 -3.70 2.48
N GLU A 39 0.05 -4.58 2.19
CA GLU A 39 0.94 -5.15 3.20
C GLU A 39 1.76 -4.05 3.91
N ALA A 40 2.30 -3.10 3.15
CA ALA A 40 3.08 -1.98 3.69
C ALA A 40 2.22 -1.07 4.59
N ILE A 41 0.99 -0.76 4.18
CA ILE A 41 0.06 0.06 4.96
C ILE A 41 -0.33 -0.65 6.25
N VAL A 42 -0.70 -1.94 6.19
CA VAL A 42 -1.07 -2.73 7.36
C VAL A 42 0.11 -2.88 8.32
N LEU A 43 1.31 -3.11 7.81
CA LEU A 43 2.51 -3.18 8.64
C LEU A 43 2.76 -1.83 9.35
N GLY A 44 2.73 -0.72 8.62
CA GLY A 44 2.93 0.61 9.20
C GLY A 44 1.90 0.95 10.29
N LEU A 45 0.63 0.61 10.05
CA LEU A 45 -0.45 0.77 11.02
C LEU A 45 -0.29 -0.12 12.26
N ARG A 46 0.13 -1.38 12.09
CA ARG A 46 0.27 -2.34 13.19
C ARG A 46 1.51 -2.07 14.04
N SER A 47 2.62 -1.71 13.41
CA SER A 47 3.91 -1.57 14.09
C SER A 47 4.13 -0.19 14.69
N GLY A 48 3.46 0.86 14.19
CA GLY A 48 3.55 2.21 14.74
C GLY A 48 4.93 2.88 14.59
N PHE A 49 5.84 2.31 13.79
CA PHE A 49 7.12 2.94 13.48
C PHE A 49 6.96 4.11 12.50
N SER A 50 7.96 5.00 12.43
CA SER A 50 7.97 6.08 11.43
C SER A 50 7.97 5.50 10.02
N TRP A 51 7.10 5.99 9.13
CA TRP A 51 7.01 5.55 7.73
C TRP A 51 8.36 5.54 6.98
N GLU A 52 9.34 6.34 7.38
CA GLU A 52 10.70 6.32 6.83
C GLU A 52 11.46 5.01 7.07
N MET A 53 11.08 4.26 8.12
CA MET A 53 11.65 2.96 8.49
C MET A 53 11.01 1.78 7.75
N LEU A 54 10.03 2.03 6.88
CA LEU A 54 9.38 0.97 6.11
C LEU A 54 10.42 0.31 5.17
N PRO A 55 10.56 -1.04 5.18
CA PRO A 55 11.56 -1.71 4.34
C PRO A 55 11.20 -1.64 2.86
N CYS A 56 11.67 -0.58 2.17
CA CYS A 56 11.36 -0.31 0.76
C CYS A 56 11.71 -1.46 -0.18
N LYS A 57 12.83 -2.16 0.07
CA LYS A 57 13.26 -3.31 -0.74
C LYS A 57 12.27 -4.47 -0.69
N GLN A 58 11.53 -4.60 0.41
CA GLN A 58 10.57 -5.68 0.59
C GLN A 58 9.25 -5.38 -0.13
N PHE A 59 8.80 -4.14 -0.10
CA PHE A 59 7.50 -3.73 -0.64
C PHE A 59 7.56 -3.10 -2.04
N GLY A 60 8.75 -2.78 -2.54
CA GLY A 60 8.93 -2.07 -3.81
C GLY A 60 8.43 -0.62 -3.78
N LEU A 61 8.15 -0.07 -2.60
CA LEU A 61 7.61 1.27 -2.40
C LEU A 61 8.18 1.89 -1.12
N SER A 62 8.27 3.22 -1.08
CA SER A 62 8.67 3.92 0.13
C SER A 62 7.51 4.03 1.12
N GLY A 63 7.80 4.10 2.42
CA GLY A 63 6.72 4.31 3.39
C GLY A 63 6.00 5.65 3.22
N MET A 64 6.64 6.66 2.61
CA MET A 64 5.93 7.88 2.23
C MET A 64 4.88 7.63 1.12
N MET A 65 5.16 6.73 0.18
CA MET A 65 4.15 6.30 -0.82
C MET A 65 3.02 5.53 -0.14
N ALA A 66 3.32 4.61 0.78
CA ALA A 66 2.31 3.89 1.57
C ALA A 66 1.42 4.85 2.37
N TRP A 67 2.01 5.85 3.05
CA TRP A 67 1.27 6.84 3.82
C TRP A 67 0.36 7.71 2.95
N ARG A 68 0.85 8.24 1.83
CA ARG A 68 0.04 9.01 0.88
C ARG A 68 -1.16 8.22 0.36
N ARG A 69 -0.97 6.91 0.23
CA ARG A 69 -1.98 6.01 -0.27
C ARG A 69 -3.00 5.62 0.79
N LEU A 70 -2.57 5.40 2.03
CA LEU A 70 -3.46 5.32 3.17
C LEU A 70 -4.30 6.61 3.30
N GLU A 71 -3.72 7.79 3.09
CA GLU A 71 -4.46 9.04 3.11
C GLU A 71 -5.51 9.10 1.99
N GLU A 72 -5.17 8.62 0.78
CA GLU A 72 -6.12 8.49 -0.33
C GLU A 72 -7.28 7.55 0.03
N TRP A 73 -6.99 6.38 0.61
CA TRP A 73 -8.00 5.41 1.05
C TRP A 73 -8.96 6.02 2.08
N LYS A 74 -8.41 6.71 3.10
CA LYS A 74 -9.22 7.41 4.11
C LYS A 74 -10.10 8.49 3.49
N ARG A 75 -9.61 9.20 2.47
CA ARG A 75 -10.35 10.26 1.80
C ARG A 75 -11.49 9.72 0.94
N THR A 76 -11.36 8.49 0.45
CA THR A 76 -12.38 7.80 -0.35
C THR A 76 -13.31 6.91 0.47
N GLY A 77 -13.08 6.79 1.77
CA GLY A 77 -13.92 6.00 2.68
C GLY A 77 -13.69 4.49 2.60
N VAL A 78 -12.50 4.07 2.17
CA VAL A 78 -12.02 2.68 2.30
C VAL A 78 -11.62 2.43 3.74
#